data_AF-A0A969EUX9-F1
#
_entry.id   AF-A0A969EUX9-F1
#
_cell.length_a   1.000
_cell.length_b   1.000
_cell.length_c   1.000
_cell.angle_alpha   90.00
_cell.angle_beta   90.00
_cell.angle_gamma   90.00
#
_symmetry.space_group_name_H-M   'P 1'
#
loop_
_entity.id
_entity.type
_entity.pdbx_description
1 polymer ?
#
loop_
_entity_poly.entity_id
_entity_poly.type
_entity_poly.pdbx_seq_one_letter_code
_entity_poly.pdbx_strand_id
1 'polypeptide(L)'
;MTEAKKKKFGIYAAPPLLRLIEERTNDQRSPTRLVNTVADRYLGIVQHSVPVLSVTEWSETLVALRQRLTTEDVPNLATLWDDVEDTLWNAKIADEQTGDVSQLANKLRQLRFSETVALVDVAERFWQRYSATSDITEALEALGVEVCHDKDSTT
;
A
#
# COMPACT_ATOMS: atom_id res chain seq x y z
N MET A 1 14.51 1.59 29.46
CA MET A 1 14.21 0.99 28.13
C MET A 1 13.68 -0.40 28.36
N THR A 2 12.39 -0.60 28.19
CA THR A 2 11.75 -1.92 28.38
C THR A 2 12.13 -2.80 27.20
N GLU A 3 12.85 -3.89 27.45
CA GLU A 3 13.24 -4.85 26.42
C GLU A 3 11.97 -5.43 25.78
N ALA A 4 11.71 -5.09 24.51
CA ALA A 4 10.52 -5.57 23.81
C ALA A 4 10.54 -7.11 23.79
N LYS A 5 9.49 -7.74 24.32
CA LYS A 5 9.40 -9.21 24.41
C LYS A 5 9.47 -9.82 23.02
N LYS A 6 10.58 -10.47 22.68
CA LYS A 6 10.78 -11.15 21.39
C LYS A 6 9.72 -12.27 21.23
N LYS A 7 8.77 -12.08 20.32
CA LYS A 7 7.85 -13.13 19.89
C LYS A 7 8.51 -13.96 18.78
N LYS A 8 8.37 -15.28 18.85
CA LYS A 8 8.84 -16.20 17.80
C LYS A 8 7.67 -16.57 16.90
N PHE A 9 7.84 -16.42 15.60
CA PHE A 9 6.88 -16.85 14.58
C PHE A 9 7.57 -17.88 13.67
N GLY A 10 6.89 -19.00 13.41
CA GLY A 10 7.26 -19.92 12.34
C GLY A 10 6.46 -19.56 11.09
N ILE A 11 7.13 -19.40 9.95
CA ILE A 11 6.49 -19.11 8.67
C ILE A 11 6.95 -20.13 7.63
N TYR A 12 6.07 -20.47 6.69
CA TYR A 12 6.47 -21.24 5.50
C TYR A 12 7.09 -20.28 4.49
N ALA A 13 8.33 -20.56 4.08
CA ALA A 13 9.02 -19.75 3.09
C ALA A 13 8.58 -20.16 1.68
N ALA A 14 7.92 -19.24 0.97
CA ALA A 14 7.62 -19.37 -0.45
C ALA A 14 8.90 -19.19 -1.30
N PRO A 15 8.89 -19.53 -2.61
CA PRO A 15 10.07 -19.47 -3.46
C PRO A 15 10.84 -18.12 -3.45
N PRO A 16 10.20 -16.94 -3.38
CA PRO A 16 10.94 -15.67 -3.27
C PRO A 16 11.78 -15.56 -1.99
N LEU A 17 11.24 -16.01 -0.86
CA LEU A 17 11.94 -15.96 0.43
C LEU A 17 13.02 -17.05 0.53
N LEU A 18 12.77 -18.24 -0.04
CA LEU A 18 13.78 -19.30 -0.13
C LEU A 18 15.00 -18.83 -0.92
N ARG A 19 14.79 -18.29 -2.15
CA ARG A 19 15.88 -17.74 -2.97
C ARG A 19 16.69 -16.70 -2.20
N LEU A 20 16.00 -15.76 -1.53
CA LEU A 20 16.66 -14.75 -0.71
C LEU A 20 17.56 -15.38 0.36
N ILE A 21 17.05 -16.37 1.10
CA ILE A 21 17.78 -17.04 2.18
C ILE A 21 18.96 -17.83 1.62
N GLU A 22 18.76 -18.62 0.57
CA GLU A 22 19.77 -19.48 -0.04
C GLU A 22 20.93 -18.67 -0.65
N GLU A 23 20.63 -17.56 -1.31
CA GLU A 23 21.64 -16.76 -2.01
C GLU A 23 22.50 -15.88 -1.08
N ARG A 24 21.98 -15.51 0.11
CA ARG A 24 22.56 -14.41 0.91
C ARG A 24 22.85 -14.76 2.36
N THR A 25 22.53 -15.98 2.79
CA THR A 25 22.93 -16.50 4.10
C THR A 25 24.37 -16.99 4.05
N ASN A 26 25.14 -16.71 5.09
CA ASN A 26 26.48 -17.24 5.29
C ASN A 26 26.84 -17.22 6.79
N ASP A 27 28.06 -17.62 7.13
CA ASP A 27 28.54 -17.71 8.52
C ASP A 27 28.41 -16.41 9.32
N GLN A 28 28.42 -15.25 8.64
CA GLN A 28 28.30 -13.92 9.26
C GLN A 28 26.86 -13.37 9.26
N ARG A 29 25.93 -14.04 8.56
CA ARG A 29 24.57 -13.56 8.34
C ARG A 29 23.57 -14.69 8.42
N SER A 30 22.97 -14.87 9.60
CA SER A 30 21.89 -15.83 9.81
C SER A 30 20.64 -15.49 8.98
N PRO A 31 19.81 -16.50 8.62
CA PRO A 31 18.56 -16.27 7.89
C PRO A 31 17.65 -15.26 8.59
N THR A 32 17.49 -15.36 9.91
CA THR A 32 16.68 -14.41 10.69
C THR A 32 17.18 -12.98 10.56
N ARG A 33 18.50 -12.76 10.68
CA ARG A 33 19.08 -11.41 10.54
C ARG A 33 18.88 -10.87 9.13
N LEU A 34 19.05 -11.72 8.11
CA LEU A 34 18.84 -11.36 6.72
C LEU A 34 17.38 -10.96 6.46
N VAL A 35 16.42 -11.79 6.85
CA VAL A 35 14.98 -11.54 6.64
C VAL A 35 14.55 -10.25 7.32
N ASN A 36 14.91 -10.04 8.58
CA ASN A 36 14.59 -8.79 9.29
C ASN A 36 15.21 -7.57 8.59
N THR A 37 16.48 -7.66 8.16
CA THR A 37 17.14 -6.56 7.46
C THR A 37 16.45 -6.23 6.12
N VAL A 38 15.96 -7.24 5.40
CA VAL A 38 15.27 -7.04 4.12
C VAL A 38 13.86 -6.47 4.36
N ALA A 39 13.15 -6.98 5.36
CA ALA A 39 11.85 -6.43 5.77
C ALA A 39 11.98 -4.96 6.19
N ASP A 40 12.97 -4.60 7.00
CA ASP A 40 13.23 -3.21 7.41
C ASP A 40 13.49 -2.30 6.20
N ARG A 41 14.25 -2.78 5.21
CA ARG A 41 14.49 -2.02 3.96
C ARG A 41 13.24 -1.88 3.12
N TYR A 42 12.44 -2.95 2.99
CA TYR A 42 11.16 -2.90 2.30
C TYR A 42 10.22 -1.88 2.95
N LEU A 43 10.07 -1.92 4.28
CA LEU A 43 9.28 -0.95 5.03
C LEU A 43 9.78 0.48 4.80
N GLY A 44 11.09 0.69 4.77
CA GLY A 44 11.68 1.97 4.41
C GLY A 44 11.30 2.42 2.99
N ILE A 45 11.37 1.54 1.99
CA ILE A 45 10.96 1.84 0.61
C ILE A 45 9.49 2.23 0.55
N VAL A 46 8.61 1.44 1.17
CA VAL A 46 7.16 1.71 1.21
C VAL A 46 6.91 3.09 1.81
N GLN A 47 7.48 3.39 2.98
CA GLN A 47 7.30 4.67 3.66
C GLN A 47 7.74 5.88 2.82
N HIS A 48 8.83 5.74 2.06
CA HIS A 48 9.37 6.84 1.23
C HIS A 48 8.74 6.91 -0.17
N SER A 49 7.97 5.90 -0.56
CA SER A 49 7.34 5.82 -1.89
C SER A 49 5.83 5.99 -1.83
N VAL A 50 5.24 6.31 -0.67
CA VAL A 50 3.81 6.60 -0.60
C VAL A 50 3.51 7.83 -1.47
N PRO A 51 2.62 7.73 -2.46
CA PRO A 51 2.28 8.88 -3.29
C PRO A 51 1.49 9.91 -2.48
N VAL A 52 1.71 11.18 -2.78
CA VAL A 52 0.93 12.29 -2.22
C VAL A 52 -0.34 12.43 -3.03
N LEU A 53 -1.46 12.02 -2.42
CA LEU A 53 -2.80 12.14 -2.97
C LEU A 53 -3.65 13.00 -2.03
N SER A 54 -4.70 13.63 -2.57
CA SER A 54 -5.69 14.29 -1.72
C SER A 54 -6.54 13.27 -0.95
N VAL A 55 -7.27 13.74 0.07
CA VAL A 55 -8.20 12.88 0.83
C VAL A 55 -9.19 12.18 -0.11
N THR A 56 -9.74 12.93 -1.06
CA THR A 56 -10.69 12.43 -2.07
C THR A 56 -10.05 11.36 -2.95
N GLU A 57 -8.84 11.63 -3.45
CA GLU A 57 -8.10 10.69 -4.29
C GLU A 57 -7.76 9.38 -3.56
N TRP A 58 -7.36 9.48 -2.29
CA TRP A 58 -7.17 8.30 -1.45
C TRP A 58 -8.46 7.51 -1.26
N SER A 59 -9.59 8.18 -1.01
CA SER A 59 -10.90 7.53 -0.84
C SER A 59 -11.27 6.71 -2.07
N GLU A 60 -11.25 7.35 -3.24
CA GLU A 60 -11.56 6.70 -4.52
C GLU A 60 -10.62 5.52 -4.81
N THR A 61 -9.32 5.71 -4.54
CA THR A 61 -8.30 4.68 -4.73
C THR A 61 -8.51 3.49 -3.79
N LEU A 62 -8.80 3.72 -2.51
CA LEU A 62 -9.02 2.66 -1.53
C LEU A 62 -10.25 1.83 -1.88
N VAL A 63 -11.33 2.46 -2.35
CA VAL A 63 -12.54 1.76 -2.80
C VAL A 63 -12.26 0.94 -4.06
N ALA A 64 -11.56 1.51 -5.04
CA ALA A 64 -11.17 0.81 -6.26
C ALA A 64 -10.30 -0.43 -5.96
N LEU A 65 -9.34 -0.27 -5.05
CA LEU A 65 -8.48 -1.38 -4.65
C LEU A 65 -9.20 -2.41 -3.79
N ARG A 66 -10.20 -2.04 -2.98
CA ARG A 66 -10.93 -3.00 -2.13
C ARG A 66 -11.42 -4.23 -2.91
N GLN A 67 -11.80 -4.05 -4.17
CA GLN A 67 -12.30 -5.12 -5.03
C GLN A 67 -11.18 -6.04 -5.59
N ARG A 68 -9.92 -5.59 -5.56
CA ARG A 68 -8.72 -6.28 -6.09
C ARG A 68 -7.81 -6.84 -5.00
N LEU A 69 -7.88 -6.31 -3.78
CA LEU A 69 -6.91 -6.49 -2.68
C LEU A 69 -6.89 -7.86 -1.98
N THR A 70 -7.18 -8.97 -2.67
CA THR A 70 -7.17 -10.28 -2.03
C THR A 70 -5.99 -11.18 -2.36
N THR A 71 -5.22 -10.93 -3.44
CA THR A 71 -4.28 -11.95 -3.94
C THR A 71 -3.15 -11.47 -4.86
N GLU A 72 -2.94 -10.16 -5.07
CA GLU A 72 -2.05 -9.71 -6.15
C GLU A 72 -0.58 -10.05 -5.89
N ASP A 73 -0.01 -10.89 -6.76
CA ASP A 73 1.42 -11.14 -6.80
C ASP A 73 2.14 -10.03 -7.58
N VAL A 74 3.48 -10.07 -7.58
CA VAL A 74 4.30 -9.05 -8.25
C VAL A 74 3.93 -8.85 -9.74
N PRO A 75 3.68 -9.90 -10.54
CA PRO A 75 3.16 -9.77 -11.90
C PRO A 75 1.89 -8.92 -12.00
N ASN A 76 0.88 -9.19 -11.16
CA ASN A 76 -0.39 -8.48 -11.26
C ASN A 76 -0.29 -7.01 -10.81
N LEU A 77 0.65 -6.69 -9.92
CA LEU A 77 0.94 -5.29 -9.57
C LEU A 77 1.44 -4.46 -10.77
N ALA A 78 2.08 -5.10 -11.75
CA ALA A 78 2.60 -4.38 -12.92
C ALA A 78 1.48 -3.95 -13.88
N THR A 79 0.36 -4.65 -13.90
CA THR A 79 -0.81 -4.38 -14.75
C THR A 79 -1.98 -3.78 -13.96
N LEU A 80 -1.77 -3.47 -12.67
CA LEU A 80 -2.82 -3.03 -11.75
C LEU A 80 -3.63 -1.84 -12.26
N TRP A 81 -3.00 -0.98 -13.07
CA TRP A 81 -3.58 0.28 -13.53
C TRP A 81 -4.03 0.28 -14.99
N ASP A 82 -3.98 -0.86 -15.67
CA ASP A 82 -4.35 -0.95 -17.10
C ASP A 82 -5.84 -0.57 -17.32
N ASP A 83 -6.71 -0.95 -16.40
CA ASP A 83 -8.16 -0.73 -16.40
C ASP A 83 -8.62 0.13 -15.20
N VAL A 84 -7.75 1.04 -14.76
CA VAL A 84 -7.99 1.89 -13.58
C VAL A 84 -9.21 2.79 -13.73
N GLU A 85 -9.50 3.29 -14.94
CA GLU A 85 -10.68 4.14 -15.19
C GLU A 85 -11.99 3.38 -14.97
N ASP A 86 -12.11 2.17 -15.53
CA ASP A 86 -13.28 1.32 -15.34
C ASP A 86 -13.46 0.97 -13.85
N THR A 87 -12.35 0.70 -13.16
CA THR A 87 -12.37 0.37 -11.72
C THR A 87 -12.82 1.56 -10.87
N LEU A 88 -12.26 2.74 -11.13
CA LEU A 88 -12.64 3.98 -10.44
C LEU A 88 -14.09 4.38 -10.75
N TRP A 89 -14.54 4.20 -12.00
CA TRP A 89 -15.92 4.49 -12.40
C TRP A 89 -16.92 3.58 -11.67
N ASN A 90 -16.64 2.27 -11.64
CA ASN A 90 -17.46 1.32 -10.91
C ASN A 90 -17.47 1.59 -9.39
N ALA A 91 -16.33 2.00 -8.83
CA ALA A 91 -16.24 2.43 -7.43
C ALA A 91 -17.09 3.67 -7.15
N LYS A 92 -17.08 4.66 -8.04
CA LYS A 92 -17.91 5.88 -7.91
C LYS A 92 -19.40 5.62 -7.98
N ILE A 93 -19.83 4.78 -8.91
CA ILE A 93 -21.25 4.40 -9.01
C ILE A 93 -21.73 3.79 -7.69
N ALA A 94 -20.85 3.07 -6.97
CA ALA A 94 -21.20 2.46 -5.70
C ALA A 94 -21.25 3.44 -4.52
N ASP A 95 -20.54 4.58 -4.56
CA ASP A 95 -20.32 5.45 -3.40
C ASP A 95 -20.60 6.96 -3.64
N GLU A 96 -21.20 7.31 -4.78
CA GLU A 96 -21.63 8.68 -5.15
C GLU A 96 -20.52 9.77 -5.08
N GLN A 97 -19.24 9.39 -5.17
CA GLN A 97 -18.11 10.34 -5.07
C GLN A 97 -17.91 11.17 -6.35
N THR A 98 -17.45 12.43 -6.21
CA THR A 98 -17.54 13.48 -7.24
C THR A 98 -16.21 13.91 -7.91
N GLY A 99 -15.07 13.22 -7.67
CA GLY A 99 -13.78 13.64 -8.24
C GLY A 99 -13.67 13.51 -9.77
N ASP A 100 -12.59 14.03 -10.35
CA ASP A 100 -12.24 13.78 -11.76
C ASP A 100 -11.55 12.42 -11.91
N VAL A 101 -12.31 11.42 -12.32
CA VAL A 101 -11.81 10.04 -12.56
C VAL A 101 -10.64 10.03 -13.54
N SER A 102 -10.71 10.83 -14.60
CA SER A 102 -9.70 10.84 -15.65
C SER A 102 -8.38 11.41 -15.12
N GLN A 103 -8.45 12.43 -14.27
CA GLN A 103 -7.26 13.01 -13.65
C GLN A 103 -6.60 12.02 -12.68
N LEU A 104 -7.37 11.39 -11.79
CA LEU A 104 -6.85 10.41 -10.84
C LEU A 104 -6.29 9.18 -11.57
N ALA A 105 -7.01 8.65 -12.56
CA ALA A 105 -6.54 7.55 -13.39
C ALA A 105 -5.17 7.84 -14.05
N ASN A 106 -5.01 9.04 -14.60
CA ASN A 106 -3.72 9.44 -15.19
C ASN A 106 -2.60 9.52 -14.16
N LYS A 107 -2.88 10.03 -12.95
CA LYS A 107 -1.90 10.01 -11.84
C LYS A 107 -1.52 8.58 -11.46
N LEU A 108 -2.50 7.69 -11.31
CA LEU A 108 -2.27 6.29 -10.92
C LEU A 108 -1.45 5.53 -11.97
N ARG A 109 -1.71 5.74 -13.26
CA ARG A 109 -0.90 5.15 -14.36
C ARG A 109 0.53 5.67 -14.41
N GLN A 110 0.79 6.86 -13.88
CA GLN A 110 2.12 7.47 -13.84
C GLN A 110 2.93 7.06 -12.60
N LEU A 111 2.34 6.33 -11.66
CA LEU A 111 3.05 5.84 -10.49
C LEU A 111 4.20 4.93 -10.92
N ARG A 112 5.36 5.15 -10.30
CA ARG A 112 6.46 4.20 -10.36
C ARG A 112 6.03 2.92 -9.65
N PHE A 113 6.65 1.81 -10.03
CA PHE A 113 6.34 0.51 -9.43
C PHE A 113 6.46 0.52 -7.89
N SER A 114 7.44 1.22 -7.32
CA SER A 114 7.58 1.38 -5.87
C SER A 114 6.43 2.15 -5.22
N GLU A 115 5.86 3.12 -5.93
CA GLU A 115 4.71 3.90 -5.47
C GLU A 115 3.43 3.07 -5.55
N THR A 116 3.27 2.24 -6.59
CA THR A 116 2.20 1.24 -6.68
C THR A 116 2.26 0.25 -5.51
N VAL A 117 3.44 -0.30 -5.22
CA VAL A 117 3.64 -1.21 -4.07
C VAL A 117 3.30 -0.52 -2.75
N ALA A 118 3.74 0.73 -2.55
CA ALA A 118 3.47 1.47 -1.33
C ALA A 118 1.98 1.78 -1.15
N LEU A 119 1.31 2.17 -2.23
CA LEU A 119 -0.13 2.46 -2.26
C LEU A 119 -0.94 1.19 -1.92
N VAL A 120 -0.58 0.04 -2.49
CA VAL A 120 -1.23 -1.24 -2.16
C VAL A 120 -0.99 -1.63 -0.69
N ASP A 121 0.24 -1.51 -0.16
CA ASP A 121 0.55 -1.78 1.25
C ASP A 121 -0.31 -0.92 2.20
N VAL A 122 -0.43 0.37 1.90
CA VAL A 122 -1.30 1.30 2.64
C VAL A 122 -2.75 0.83 2.59
N ALA A 123 -3.25 0.45 1.41
CA ALA A 123 -4.63 0.02 1.23
C ALA A 123 -4.95 -1.29 1.98
N GLU A 124 -4.05 -2.27 1.95
CA GLU A 124 -4.20 -3.51 2.73
C GLU A 124 -4.25 -3.22 4.24
N ARG A 125 -3.33 -2.38 4.73
CA ARG A 125 -3.29 -1.99 6.14
C ARG A 125 -4.51 -1.19 6.56
N PHE A 126 -5.05 -0.38 5.66
CA PHE A 126 -6.28 0.36 5.88
C PHE A 126 -7.44 -0.61 6.12
N TRP A 127 -7.69 -1.52 5.18
CA TRP A 127 -8.83 -2.45 5.26
C TRP A 127 -8.69 -3.51 6.37
N GLN A 128 -7.46 -3.81 6.82
CA GLN A 128 -7.23 -4.69 7.97
C GLN A 128 -7.51 -4.04 9.33
N ARG A 129 -7.39 -2.70 9.42
CA ARG A 129 -7.46 -1.98 10.70
C ARG A 129 -8.70 -1.11 10.86
N TYR A 130 -9.25 -0.63 9.74
CA TYR A 130 -10.33 0.33 9.73
C TYR A 130 -11.53 -0.22 8.98
N SER A 131 -12.70 0.27 9.37
CA SER A 131 -13.96 -0.02 8.70
C SER A 131 -14.18 0.99 7.57
N ALA A 132 -15.09 0.67 6.64
CA ALA A 132 -15.51 1.60 5.60
C ALA A 132 -16.13 2.91 6.14
N THR A 133 -16.55 2.95 7.40
CA THR A 133 -17.15 4.13 8.04
C THR A 133 -16.16 4.94 8.87
N SER A 134 -14.88 4.58 8.88
CA SER A 134 -13.84 5.31 9.61
C SER A 134 -13.53 6.63 8.89
N ASP A 135 -13.19 7.68 9.65
CA ASP A 135 -12.66 8.91 9.06
C ASP A 135 -11.36 8.58 8.32
N ILE A 136 -11.37 8.81 7.01
CA ILE A 136 -10.26 8.41 6.14
C ILE A 136 -8.98 9.21 6.45
N THR A 137 -9.10 10.48 6.83
CA THR A 137 -7.95 11.34 7.12
C THR A 137 -7.25 10.82 8.37
N GLU A 138 -8.00 10.63 9.46
CA GLU A 138 -7.46 10.09 10.71
C GLU A 138 -6.84 8.69 10.50
N ALA A 139 -7.50 7.85 9.70
CA ALA A 139 -7.02 6.50 9.40
C ALA A 139 -5.70 6.52 8.60
N LEU A 140 -5.58 7.37 7.58
CA LEU A 140 -4.36 7.53 6.78
C LEU A 140 -3.22 8.12 7.60
N GLU A 141 -3.48 9.14 8.41
CA GLU A 141 -2.49 9.73 9.33
C GLU A 141 -1.97 8.70 10.34
N ALA A 142 -2.86 7.88 10.91
CA ALA A 142 -2.49 6.79 11.81
C ALA A 142 -1.72 5.66 11.12
N LEU A 143 -1.77 5.56 9.79
CA LEU A 143 -0.91 4.68 8.98
C LEU A 143 0.44 5.32 8.63
N GLY A 144 0.63 6.61 8.94
CA GLY A 144 1.83 7.39 8.62
C GLY A 144 1.84 7.89 7.18
N VAL A 145 0.66 8.07 6.57
CA VAL A 145 0.51 8.60 5.21
C VAL A 145 0.39 10.12 5.27
N GLU A 146 1.17 10.82 4.45
CA GLU A 146 1.00 12.25 4.23
C GLU A 146 -0.16 12.48 3.26
N VAL A 147 -1.14 13.29 3.67
CA VAL A 147 -2.33 13.58 2.88
C VAL A 147 -2.29 15.04 2.43
N CYS A 148 -2.54 15.29 1.15
CA CYS A 148 -2.72 16.64 0.66
C CYS A 148 -4.12 17.12 1.09
N HIS A 149 -4.19 18.01 2.08
CA HIS A 149 -5.45 18.70 2.37
C HIS A 149 -5.76 19.62 1.19
N ASP A 150 -6.86 19.36 0.50
CA ASP A 150 -7.39 20.28 -0.48
C ASP A 150 -7.58 21.62 0.25
N LYS A 151 -6.84 22.65 -0.16
CA LYS A 151 -6.98 23.98 0.44
C LYS A 151 -8.45 24.35 0.32
N ASP A 152 -9.08 24.56 1.47
CA ASP A 152 -10.47 25.00 1.56
C ASP A 152 -10.75 25.99 0.44
N SER A 153 -11.65 25.61 -0.47
CA SER A 153 -12.32 26.52 -1.39
C SER A 153 -13.19 27.44 -0.54
N THR A 154 -12.53 28.30 0.25
CA THR A 154 -13.17 29.32 1.04
C THR A 154 -13.45 30.45 0.07
N THR A 155 -14.66 30.39 -0.49
CA THR A 155 -15.51 31.48 -1.02
C THR A 155 -14.87 32.57 -1.86
#